data_AF-A0A8C9G394-F1
#
_entry.id   AF-A0A8C9G394-F1
#
_cell.length_a   1.000
_cell.length_b   1.000
_cell.length_c   1.000
_cell.angle_alpha   90.00
_cell.angle_beta   90.00
_cell.angle_gamma   90.00
#
_symmetry.space_group_name_H-M   'P 1'
#
loop_
_entity.id
_entity.type
_entity.pdbx_description
1 polymer ?
#
loop_
_entity_poly.entity_id
_entity_poly.type
_entity_poly.pdbx_seq_one_letter_code
_entity_poly.pdbx_strand_id
1 'polypeptide(L)'
;MLKSSVDQGLNVQHQTESLCILYSPGLVLCLWLCVVGTLLCFSLLTFLCFSMLVEVGWTMEPSSPAETSSSVPQEKFHVLVGVTGSVAALKLPLLISGLLEIPGLEVKVVTTERAKHFYNPQEIPVTLYSDEDEWQLWKGRSDPVLHIELRRWADLMLVAPLDANTLAKLANGICDNLLTCVIRAWDLHKPLLFCPAMNTAMWEHPITAQQVEKLKGFGYTEIPCVVKKLVCGDEGRGAMAEVWTIVESVRRILEERGLPMQS
;
A
#
# COMPACT_ATOMS: atom_id res chain seq x y z
N MET A 1 61.70 -9.08 1.70
CA MET A 1 61.39 -10.45 1.25
C MET A 1 59.96 -10.41 0.71
N LEU A 2 59.81 -10.10 -0.58
CA LEU A 2 59.58 -11.03 -1.72
C LEU A 2 58.10 -11.47 -1.79
N LYS A 3 57.28 -10.76 -2.58
CA LYS A 3 56.80 -11.06 -3.96
C LYS A 3 55.63 -12.05 -3.97
N SER A 4 54.38 -11.67 -4.25
CA SER A 4 53.76 -11.35 -5.57
C SER A 4 53.94 -12.45 -6.62
N SER A 5 52.84 -13.10 -7.03
CA SER A 5 52.68 -13.92 -8.24
C SER A 5 51.28 -13.61 -8.77
N VAL A 6 51.10 -12.75 -9.78
CA VAL A 6 51.33 -12.92 -11.24
C VAL A 6 50.27 -13.79 -11.91
N ASP A 7 49.41 -13.07 -12.65
CA ASP A 7 48.66 -13.41 -13.86
C ASP A 7 49.08 -14.68 -14.62
N GLN A 8 48.06 -15.43 -15.04
CA GLN A 8 48.09 -16.10 -16.35
C GLN A 8 46.71 -15.97 -17.02
N GLY A 9 46.66 -15.07 -18.00
CA GLY A 9 45.63 -15.09 -19.04
C GLY A 9 45.90 -16.23 -20.03
N LEU A 10 44.82 -16.90 -20.44
CA LEU A 10 44.81 -17.81 -21.58
C LEU A 10 43.84 -17.25 -22.62
N ASN A 11 44.45 -16.61 -23.61
CA ASN A 11 43.88 -16.20 -24.88
C ASN A 11 43.83 -17.44 -25.79
N VAL A 12 42.67 -17.79 -26.31
CA VAL A 12 42.54 -18.78 -27.39
C VAL A 12 41.80 -18.13 -28.54
N GLN A 13 42.55 -17.80 -29.59
CA GLN A 13 42.05 -17.34 -30.89
C GLN A 13 41.60 -18.53 -31.75
N HIS A 14 40.58 -18.24 -32.57
CA HIS A 14 40.24 -18.80 -33.89
C HIS A 14 40.04 -20.31 -34.06
N GLN A 15 38.77 -20.70 -34.29
CA GLN A 15 38.39 -21.47 -35.48
C GLN A 15 37.02 -21.01 -36.00
N THR A 16 37.01 -20.50 -37.23
CA THR A 16 35.82 -20.25 -38.04
C THR A 16 35.49 -21.52 -38.81
N GLU A 17 34.36 -22.16 -38.50
CA GLU A 17 33.77 -23.20 -39.35
C GLU A 17 32.56 -22.63 -40.08
N SER A 18 32.66 -22.63 -41.41
CA SER A 18 31.61 -22.24 -42.34
C SER A 18 30.55 -23.34 -42.42
N LEU A 19 29.32 -23.06 -42.01
CA LEU A 19 28.18 -23.94 -42.26
C LEU A 19 27.44 -23.47 -43.52
N CYS A 20 27.75 -24.09 -44.66
CA CYS A 20 26.96 -24.00 -45.88
C CYS A 20 25.60 -24.68 -45.66
N ILE A 21 24.54 -23.89 -45.46
CA ILE A 21 23.17 -24.39 -45.52
C ILE A 21 22.76 -24.44 -47.00
N LEU A 22 22.63 -25.66 -47.50
CA LEU A 22 22.11 -25.99 -48.82
C LEU A 22 20.65 -25.49 -48.96
N TYR A 23 20.44 -24.52 -49.85
CA TYR A 23 19.13 -24.10 -50.32
C TYR A 23 18.51 -25.19 -51.18
N SER A 24 17.43 -25.82 -50.71
CA SER A 24 16.58 -26.69 -51.53
C SER A 24 15.33 -25.91 -51.99
N PRO A 25 15.12 -25.72 -53.31
CA PRO A 25 14.00 -24.92 -53.85
C PRO A 25 12.61 -25.52 -53.60
N GLY A 26 12.50 -26.75 -53.06
CA GLY A 26 11.22 -27.41 -52.79
C GLY A 26 10.50 -26.95 -51.51
N LEU A 27 11.20 -26.41 -50.51
CA LEU A 27 10.58 -26.07 -49.22
C LEU A 27 9.80 -24.75 -49.25
N VAL A 28 10.23 -23.80 -50.08
CA VAL A 28 9.60 -22.47 -50.20
C VAL A 28 8.24 -22.55 -50.91
N LEU A 29 8.09 -23.49 -51.85
CA LEU A 29 6.83 -23.69 -52.59
C LEU A 29 5.74 -24.30 -51.69
N CYS A 30 6.12 -25.16 -50.74
CA CYS A 30 5.20 -25.83 -49.82
C CYS A 30 4.62 -24.86 -48.77
N LEU A 31 5.45 -23.94 -48.26
CA LEU A 31 5.02 -22.88 -47.34
C LEU A 31 4.13 -21.83 -48.03
N TRP A 32 4.35 -21.53 -49.31
CA TRP A 32 3.50 -20.61 -50.07
C TRP A 32 2.10 -21.18 -50.35
N LEU A 33 2.00 -22.46 -50.73
CA LEU A 33 0.72 -23.13 -50.98
C LEU A 33 -0.13 -23.27 -49.71
N CYS A 34 0.51 -23.43 -48.54
CA CYS A 34 -0.20 -23.54 -47.27
C CYS A 34 -0.83 -22.21 -46.83
N VAL A 35 -0.15 -21.08 -47.07
CA VAL A 35 -0.63 -19.73 -46.72
C VAL A 35 -1.72 -19.23 -47.67
N VAL A 36 -1.62 -19.55 -48.97
CA VAL A 36 -2.67 -19.18 -49.95
C VAL A 36 -3.95 -20.02 -49.76
N GLY A 37 -3.82 -21.29 -49.35
CA GLY A 37 -4.97 -22.16 -49.05
C GLY A 37 -5.79 -21.73 -47.82
N THR A 38 -5.15 -21.15 -46.80
CA THR A 38 -5.85 -20.68 -45.59
C THR A 38 -6.60 -19.37 -45.81
N LEU A 39 -6.09 -18.49 -46.69
CA LEU A 39 -6.74 -17.21 -47.01
C LEU A 39 -8.02 -17.38 -47.87
N LEU A 40 -8.04 -18.35 -48.79
CA LEU A 40 -9.24 -18.68 -49.59
C LEU A 40 -10.34 -19.36 -48.77
N CYS A 41 -9.98 -20.09 -47.71
CA CYS A 41 -10.95 -20.73 -46.82
C CYS A 41 -11.63 -19.70 -45.88
N PHE A 42 -10.94 -18.63 -45.51
CA PHE A 42 -11.51 -17.54 -44.71
C PHE A 42 -12.51 -16.68 -45.48
N SER A 43 -12.29 -16.43 -46.78
CA SER A 43 -13.21 -15.62 -47.59
C SER A 43 -14.56 -16.31 -47.89
N LEU A 44 -14.58 -17.64 -47.97
CA LEU A 44 -15.80 -18.42 -48.22
C LEU A 44 -16.66 -18.62 -46.96
N LEU A 45 -16.04 -18.75 -45.77
CA LEU A 45 -16.79 -18.80 -44.51
C LEU A 45 -17.44 -17.45 -44.14
N THR A 46 -16.79 -16.34 -44.46
CA THR A 46 -17.38 -15.01 -44.23
C THR A 46 -18.58 -14.72 -45.14
N PHE A 47 -18.58 -15.27 -46.37
CA PHE A 47 -19.70 -15.10 -47.31
C PHE A 47 -20.93 -15.95 -46.95
N LEU A 48 -20.73 -17.17 -46.45
CA LEU A 48 -21.83 -18.04 -46.00
C LEU A 48 -22.48 -17.54 -44.70
N CYS A 49 -21.71 -16.93 -43.80
CA CYS A 49 -22.26 -16.35 -42.56
C CYS A 49 -23.07 -15.06 -42.82
N PHE A 50 -22.68 -14.28 -43.83
CA PHE A 50 -23.41 -13.06 -44.21
C PHE A 50 -24.74 -13.37 -44.91
N SER A 51 -24.83 -14.50 -45.63
CA SER A 51 -26.08 -14.88 -46.31
C SER A 51 -27.13 -15.50 -45.38
N MET A 52 -26.74 -16.08 -44.24
CA MET A 52 -27.71 -16.59 -43.23
C MET A 52 -28.27 -15.50 -42.31
N LEU A 53 -27.64 -14.33 -42.23
CA LEU A 53 -28.12 -13.23 -41.38
C LEU A 53 -29.16 -12.33 -42.07
N VAL A 54 -29.41 -12.51 -43.37
CA VAL A 54 -30.38 -11.71 -44.14
C VAL A 54 -31.77 -12.36 -44.20
N GLU A 55 -31.92 -13.65 -43.86
CA GLU A 55 -33.22 -14.34 -43.85
C GLU A 55 -34.01 -14.23 -42.54
N VAL A 56 -33.42 -13.69 -41.47
CA VAL A 56 -34.12 -13.47 -40.21
C VAL A 56 -34.42 -11.98 -40.06
N GLY A 57 -35.58 -11.57 -40.55
CA GLY A 57 -36.06 -10.19 -40.48
C GLY A 57 -36.24 -9.68 -39.06
N TRP A 58 -35.17 -9.17 -38.46
CA TRP A 58 -35.20 -8.41 -37.22
C TRP A 58 -35.21 -6.92 -37.55
N THR A 59 -36.39 -6.31 -37.44
CA THR A 59 -36.53 -4.84 -37.40
C THR A 59 -36.03 -4.33 -36.06
N MET A 60 -34.93 -3.57 -36.06
CA MET A 60 -34.50 -2.80 -34.89
C MET A 60 -35.46 -1.62 -34.70
N GLU A 61 -36.21 -1.63 -33.59
CA GLU A 61 -36.80 -0.39 -33.06
C GLU A 61 -35.69 0.44 -32.39
N PRO A 62 -35.72 1.78 -32.51
CA PRO A 62 -34.72 2.62 -31.86
C PRO A 62 -34.95 2.62 -30.34
N SER A 63 -34.15 1.87 -29.60
CA SER A 63 -34.12 1.99 -28.14
C SER A 63 -33.48 3.32 -27.75
N SER A 64 -34.20 4.08 -26.93
CA SER A 64 -33.77 5.27 -26.17
C SER A 64 -32.30 5.22 -25.77
N PRO A 65 -31.54 6.35 -25.80
CA PRO A 65 -30.19 6.37 -25.26
C PRO A 65 -30.26 6.10 -23.76
N ALA A 66 -29.97 4.86 -23.36
CA ALA A 66 -29.71 4.53 -21.99
C ALA A 66 -28.37 5.18 -21.62
N GLU A 67 -28.44 6.23 -20.80
CA GLU A 67 -27.28 6.78 -20.09
C GLU A 67 -26.67 5.66 -19.25
N THR A 68 -25.72 4.96 -19.85
CA THR A 68 -24.92 3.97 -19.15
C THR A 68 -23.78 4.74 -18.52
N SER A 69 -24.04 5.32 -17.34
CA SER A 69 -22.98 5.80 -16.47
C SER A 69 -22.17 4.57 -16.01
N SER A 70 -21.21 4.18 -16.84
CA SER A 70 -20.16 3.25 -16.45
C SER A 70 -19.26 3.97 -15.46
N SER A 71 -19.67 4.04 -14.20
CA SER A 71 -18.76 4.37 -13.11
C SER A 71 -17.78 3.20 -12.99
N VAL A 72 -16.63 3.33 -13.65
CA VAL A 72 -15.45 2.53 -13.30
C VAL A 72 -15.30 2.66 -11.78
N PRO A 73 -15.30 1.56 -11.00
CA PRO A 73 -15.10 1.64 -9.56
C PRO A 73 -13.77 2.36 -9.33
N GLN A 74 -13.85 3.57 -8.79
CA GLN A 74 -12.65 4.33 -8.44
C GLN A 74 -11.96 3.53 -7.33
N GLU A 75 -10.76 3.02 -7.62
CA GLU A 75 -10.00 2.21 -6.68
C GLU A 75 -9.72 3.08 -5.45
N LYS A 76 -10.28 2.68 -4.30
CA LYS A 76 -10.12 3.43 -3.06
C LYS A 76 -8.73 3.20 -2.51
N PHE A 77 -8.17 4.25 -1.89
CA PHE A 77 -6.91 4.15 -1.18
C PHE A 77 -7.17 3.86 0.30
N HIS A 78 -6.56 2.80 0.81
CA HIS A 78 -6.82 2.33 2.16
C HIS A 78 -5.79 2.88 3.16
N VAL A 79 -6.26 3.64 4.14
CA VAL A 79 -5.44 4.18 5.24
C VAL A 79 -5.77 3.43 6.53
N LEU A 80 -4.75 2.80 7.12
CA LEU A 80 -4.85 2.20 8.44
C LEU A 80 -4.28 3.15 9.49
N VAL A 81 -5.12 3.61 10.41
CA VAL A 81 -4.73 4.53 11.48
C VAL A 81 -4.46 3.74 12.76
N GLY A 82 -3.20 3.73 13.22
CA GLY A 82 -2.78 3.19 14.51
C GLY A 82 -2.87 4.24 15.62
N VAL A 83 -3.49 3.89 16.75
CA VAL A 83 -3.70 4.81 17.89
C VAL A 83 -3.13 4.18 19.16
N THR A 84 -2.25 4.92 19.83
CA THR A 84 -1.53 4.46 21.03
C THR A 84 -1.89 5.27 22.28
N GLY A 85 -1.38 4.83 23.45
CA GLY A 85 -1.72 5.36 24.77
C GLY A 85 -1.10 6.72 25.08
N SER A 86 -1.54 7.77 24.39
CA SER A 86 -1.16 9.16 24.65
C SER A 86 -2.42 10.02 24.83
N VAL A 87 -2.34 11.07 25.65
CA VAL A 87 -3.44 12.06 25.82
C VAL A 87 -3.88 12.63 24.47
N ALA A 88 -2.96 12.74 23.51
CA ALA A 88 -3.27 13.20 22.16
C ALA A 88 -4.31 12.33 21.40
N ALA A 89 -4.58 11.11 21.86
CA ALA A 89 -5.61 10.24 21.29
C ALA A 89 -7.03 10.81 21.43
N LEU A 90 -7.25 11.79 22.32
CA LEU A 90 -8.50 12.57 22.36
C LEU A 90 -8.81 13.28 21.03
N LYS A 91 -7.78 13.51 20.20
CA LYS A 91 -7.91 14.13 18.87
C LYS A 91 -8.28 13.12 17.77
N LEU A 92 -8.42 11.84 18.09
CA LEU A 92 -8.75 10.81 17.10
C LEU A 92 -10.04 11.11 16.32
N PRO A 93 -11.18 11.48 16.95
CA PRO A 93 -12.40 11.79 16.19
C PRO A 93 -12.19 12.89 15.15
N LEU A 94 -11.45 13.94 15.53
CA LEU A 94 -11.12 15.05 14.63
C LEU A 94 -10.18 14.61 13.50
N LEU A 95 -9.19 13.76 13.79
CA LEU A 95 -8.30 13.19 12.79
C LEU A 95 -9.05 12.34 11.76
N ILE A 96 -9.94 11.45 12.23
CA ILE A 96 -10.74 10.60 11.34
C ILE A 96 -11.67 11.47 10.48
N SER A 97 -12.31 12.48 11.06
CA SER A 97 -13.14 13.43 10.29
C SER A 97 -12.33 14.08 9.16
N GLY A 98 -11.15 14.63 9.46
CA GLY A 98 -10.33 15.29 8.46
C GLY A 98 -9.76 14.35 7.38
N LEU A 99 -9.55 13.06 7.70
CA LEU A 99 -9.14 12.06 6.71
C LEU A 99 -10.29 11.65 5.79
N LEU A 100 -11.51 11.52 6.33
CA LEU A 100 -12.71 11.17 5.56
C LEU A 100 -13.17 12.29 4.62
N GLU A 101 -12.73 13.54 4.85
CA GLU A 101 -12.92 14.66 3.92
C GLU A 101 -12.12 14.50 2.62
N ILE A 102 -11.08 13.64 2.59
CA ILE A 102 -10.29 13.41 1.38
C ILE A 102 -11.03 12.39 0.48
N PRO A 103 -11.39 12.77 -0.76
CA PRO A 103 -12.09 11.86 -1.67
C PRO A 103 -11.27 10.61 -1.99
N GLY A 104 -11.95 9.46 -2.09
CA GLY A 104 -11.33 8.19 -2.46
C GLY A 104 -10.58 7.48 -1.32
N LEU A 105 -10.60 8.03 -0.10
CA LEU A 105 -10.02 7.36 1.06
C LEU A 105 -11.01 6.42 1.74
N GLU A 106 -10.51 5.25 2.13
CA GLU A 106 -11.18 4.38 3.09
C GLU A 106 -10.28 4.21 4.32
N VAL A 107 -10.83 4.45 5.49
CA VAL A 107 -10.08 4.49 6.74
C VAL A 107 -10.53 3.37 7.67
N LYS A 108 -9.57 2.64 8.24
CA LYS A 108 -9.78 1.72 9.38
C LYS A 108 -8.86 2.13 10.52
N VAL A 109 -9.26 1.83 11.74
CA VAL A 109 -8.49 2.16 12.95
C VAL A 109 -8.04 0.89 13.64
N VAL A 110 -6.78 0.84 14.08
CA VAL A 110 -6.27 -0.14 15.04
C VAL A 110 -5.89 0.61 16.31
N THR A 111 -6.45 0.20 17.43
CA THR A 111 -6.22 0.86 18.71
C THR A 111 -5.58 -0.06 19.73
N THR A 112 -4.66 0.46 20.52
CA THR A 112 -4.12 -0.25 21.68
C THR A 112 -5.09 -0.16 22.87
N GLU A 113 -5.05 -1.13 23.78
CA GLU A 113 -5.87 -1.07 25.01
C GLU A 113 -5.64 0.20 25.84
N ARG A 114 -4.42 0.77 25.81
CA ARG A 114 -4.11 2.01 26.52
C ARG A 114 -4.72 3.25 25.86
N ALA A 115 -4.90 3.25 24.53
CA ALA A 115 -5.50 4.36 23.81
C ALA A 115 -6.99 4.52 24.12
N LYS A 116 -7.71 3.41 24.35
CA LYS A 116 -9.15 3.37 24.69
C LYS A 116 -9.51 4.18 25.95
N HIS A 117 -8.53 4.56 26.79
CA HIS A 117 -8.76 5.42 27.96
C HIS A 117 -8.96 6.91 27.61
N PHE A 118 -8.61 7.35 26.40
CA PHE A 118 -8.54 8.78 26.05
C PHE A 118 -9.65 9.26 25.12
N TYR A 119 -10.39 8.34 24.51
CA TYR A 119 -11.49 8.66 23.62
C TYR A 119 -12.57 7.57 23.75
N ASN A 120 -13.77 7.89 23.29
CA ASN A 120 -14.86 6.94 23.26
C ASN A 120 -14.85 6.16 21.92
N PRO A 121 -14.69 4.83 21.91
CA PRO A 121 -14.71 4.04 20.67
C PRO A 121 -16.02 4.19 19.87
N GLN A 122 -17.15 4.49 20.52
CA GLN A 122 -18.43 4.68 19.83
C GLN A 122 -18.51 5.99 19.04
N GLU A 123 -17.62 6.96 19.29
CA GLU A 123 -17.57 8.24 18.58
C GLU A 123 -16.75 8.18 17.29
N ILE A 124 -16.14 7.03 16.99
CA ILE A 124 -15.28 6.86 15.82
C ILE A 124 -16.12 6.31 14.65
N PRO A 125 -16.35 7.07 13.56
CA PRO A 125 -17.29 6.71 12.50
C PRO A 125 -16.71 5.72 11.47
N VAL A 126 -15.75 4.89 11.87
CA VAL A 126 -15.09 3.89 11.01
C VAL A 126 -14.86 2.59 11.77
N THR A 127 -14.57 1.50 11.05
CA THR A 127 -14.26 0.23 11.69
C THR A 127 -12.99 0.36 12.55
N LEU A 128 -13.14 -0.02 13.82
CA LEU A 128 -12.09 0.02 14.83
C LEU A 128 -11.79 -1.41 15.26
N TYR A 129 -10.51 -1.77 15.22
CA TYR A 129 -9.98 -3.05 15.67
C TYR A 129 -9.09 -2.87 16.89
N SER A 130 -9.08 -3.87 17.75
CA SER A 130 -8.30 -3.95 18.98
C SER A 130 -7.73 -5.36 19.19
N ASP A 131 -6.96 -5.54 20.26
CA ASP A 131 -6.30 -6.83 20.53
C ASP A 131 -7.31 -7.97 20.71
N GLU A 132 -8.54 -7.67 21.17
CA GLU A 132 -9.59 -8.66 21.32
C GLU A 132 -10.07 -9.22 19.97
N ASP A 133 -10.14 -8.36 18.93
CA ASP A 133 -10.62 -8.73 17.60
C ASP A 133 -9.68 -9.75 16.92
N GLU A 134 -8.39 -9.69 17.22
CA GLU A 134 -7.40 -10.64 16.71
C GLU A 134 -7.73 -12.08 17.11
N TRP A 135 -8.13 -12.28 18.36
CA TRP A 135 -8.43 -13.61 18.90
C TRP A 135 -9.88 -14.04 18.67
N GLN A 136 -10.82 -13.09 18.55
CA GLN A 136 -12.21 -13.42 18.23
C GLN A 136 -12.37 -13.97 16.80
N LEU A 137 -11.55 -13.50 15.86
CA LEU A 137 -11.56 -13.95 14.47
C LEU A 137 -10.81 -15.27 14.24
N TRP A 138 -9.83 -15.59 15.10
CA TRP A 138 -9.03 -16.81 14.98
C TRP A 138 -9.59 -17.96 15.84
N LYS A 139 -10.38 -18.85 15.22
CA LYS A 139 -10.99 -20.02 15.90
C LYS A 139 -10.37 -21.35 15.46
N GLY A 140 -9.59 -21.35 14.37
CA GLY A 140 -8.89 -22.52 13.84
C GLY A 140 -7.69 -22.14 12.97
N ARG A 141 -6.83 -23.12 12.67
CA ARG A 141 -5.59 -22.90 11.89
C ARG A 141 -5.82 -22.36 10.47
N SER A 142 -7.01 -22.57 9.92
CA SER A 142 -7.40 -22.10 8.59
C SER A 142 -7.94 -20.67 8.58
N ASP A 143 -8.24 -20.12 9.77
CA ASP A 143 -8.89 -18.81 9.85
C ASP A 143 -7.88 -17.71 9.54
N PRO A 144 -8.35 -16.60 8.93
CA PRO A 144 -7.50 -15.48 8.64
C PRO A 144 -6.86 -14.89 9.91
N VAL A 145 -5.62 -14.43 9.76
CA VAL A 145 -4.88 -13.77 10.83
C VAL A 145 -5.04 -12.26 10.66
N LEU A 146 -5.81 -11.63 11.55
CA LEU A 146 -6.26 -10.24 11.40
C LEU A 146 -5.13 -9.25 11.11
N HIS A 147 -4.01 -9.31 11.84
CA HIS A 147 -2.89 -8.37 11.61
C HIS A 147 -2.29 -8.49 10.19
N ILE A 148 -2.30 -9.69 9.60
CA ILE A 148 -1.85 -9.91 8.22
C ILE A 148 -2.88 -9.39 7.23
N GLU A 149 -4.18 -9.55 7.50
CA GLU A 149 -5.25 -9.00 6.67
C GLU A 149 -5.23 -7.48 6.63
N LEU A 150 -5.10 -6.84 7.79
CA LEU A 150 -4.99 -5.39 7.89
C LEU A 150 -3.76 -4.85 7.15
N ARG A 151 -2.61 -5.55 7.28
CA ARG A 151 -1.39 -5.22 6.52
C ARG A 151 -1.58 -5.35 5.00
N ARG A 152 -2.37 -6.34 4.54
CA ARG A 152 -2.65 -6.53 3.11
C ARG A 152 -3.62 -5.47 2.60
N TRP A 153 -4.66 -5.20 3.36
CA TRP A 153 -5.71 -4.22 3.05
C TRP A 153 -5.16 -2.80 2.96
N ALA A 154 -4.30 -2.38 3.89
CA ALA A 154 -3.82 -1.01 3.98
C ALA A 154 -2.77 -0.67 2.92
N ASP A 155 -2.93 0.46 2.25
CA ASP A 155 -1.95 1.03 1.31
C ASP A 155 -1.00 2.01 1.99
N LEU A 156 -1.43 2.58 3.13
CA LEU A 156 -0.67 3.48 3.99
C LEU A 156 -0.97 3.17 5.46
N MET A 157 0.07 3.22 6.29
CA MET A 157 -0.06 3.17 7.75
C MET A 157 0.20 4.55 8.35
N LEU A 158 -0.70 5.03 9.21
CA LEU A 158 -0.54 6.28 9.96
C LEU A 158 -0.64 5.98 11.45
N VAL A 159 0.45 6.15 12.21
CA VAL A 159 0.42 5.99 13.68
C VAL A 159 0.33 7.35 14.36
N ALA A 160 -0.87 7.74 14.81
CA ALA A 160 -1.13 9.07 15.35
C ALA A 160 -2.20 9.04 16.46
N PRO A 161 -1.82 9.24 17.74
CA PRO A 161 -0.46 9.41 18.26
C PRO A 161 0.36 8.12 18.32
N LEU A 162 1.69 8.27 18.31
CA LEU A 162 2.67 7.27 18.75
C LEU A 162 3.23 7.64 20.13
N ASP A 163 2.87 6.88 21.16
CA ASP A 163 3.38 7.01 22.52
C ASP A 163 4.82 6.45 22.62
N ALA A 164 5.54 6.83 23.68
CA ALA A 164 6.92 6.40 23.88
C ALA A 164 7.06 4.88 24.07
N ASN A 165 6.03 4.23 24.63
CA ASN A 165 6.03 2.79 24.89
C ASN A 165 6.00 2.00 23.58
N THR A 166 5.08 2.34 22.69
CA THR A 166 4.96 1.74 21.37
C THR A 166 6.16 2.12 20.51
N LEU A 167 6.67 3.36 20.58
CA LEU A 167 7.92 3.74 19.94
C LEU A 167 9.07 2.80 20.35
N ALA A 168 9.22 2.55 21.65
CA ALA A 168 10.23 1.62 22.16
C ALA A 168 10.02 0.19 21.67
N LYS A 169 8.76 -0.29 21.63
CA LYS A 169 8.43 -1.62 21.09
C LYS A 169 8.80 -1.75 19.62
N LEU A 170 8.40 -0.79 18.79
CA LEU A 170 8.68 -0.77 17.36
C LEU A 170 10.18 -0.72 17.08
N ALA A 171 10.92 0.13 17.80
CA ALA A 171 12.37 0.24 17.65
C ALA A 171 13.10 -1.06 18.03
N ASN A 172 12.53 -1.90 18.91
CA ASN A 172 13.14 -3.15 19.37
C ASN A 172 12.51 -4.40 18.74
N GLY A 173 11.53 -4.25 17.83
CA GLY A 173 10.88 -5.37 17.16
C GLY A 173 9.92 -6.18 18.05
N ILE A 174 9.42 -5.59 19.14
CA ILE A 174 8.38 -6.20 19.98
C ILE A 174 7.04 -6.09 19.26
N CYS A 175 6.35 -7.22 19.12
CA CYS A 175 5.03 -7.35 18.50
C CYS A 175 4.10 -8.14 19.44
N ASP A 176 3.58 -7.47 20.46
CA ASP A 176 2.82 -8.09 21.56
C ASP A 176 1.34 -7.66 21.59
N ASN A 177 0.89 -6.91 20.59
CA ASN A 177 -0.48 -6.46 20.41
C ASN A 177 -0.81 -6.28 18.92
N LEU A 178 -2.09 -6.12 18.57
CA LEU A 178 -2.54 -6.09 17.18
C LEU A 178 -1.79 -5.04 16.36
N LEU A 179 -1.66 -3.82 16.89
CA LEU A 179 -0.98 -2.72 16.22
C LEU A 179 0.50 -3.03 15.93
N THR A 180 1.23 -3.50 16.94
CA THR A 180 2.66 -3.80 16.79
C THR A 180 2.90 -5.01 15.91
N CYS A 181 1.99 -6.00 15.89
CA CYS A 181 2.00 -7.12 14.96
C CYS A 181 1.82 -6.66 13.50
N VAL A 182 0.84 -5.77 13.23
CA VAL A 182 0.65 -5.18 11.88
C VAL A 182 1.92 -4.47 11.41
N ILE A 183 2.49 -3.60 12.26
CA ILE A 183 3.68 -2.81 11.91
C ILE A 183 4.91 -3.72 11.73
N ARG A 184 5.04 -4.79 12.54
CA ARG A 184 6.17 -5.72 12.42
C ARG A 184 6.16 -6.49 11.09
N ALA A 185 4.98 -6.74 10.56
CA ALA A 185 4.74 -7.40 9.26
C ALA A 185 4.62 -6.41 8.08
N TRP A 186 4.83 -5.11 8.32
CA TRP A 186 4.58 -4.06 7.35
C TRP A 186 5.42 -4.21 6.08
N ASP A 187 4.83 -3.83 4.95
CA ASP A 187 5.54 -3.75 3.67
C ASP A 187 6.36 -2.47 3.62
N LEU A 188 7.69 -2.56 3.55
CA LEU A 188 8.54 -1.37 3.50
C LEU A 188 8.40 -0.58 2.17
N HIS A 189 7.74 -1.14 1.15
CA HIS A 189 7.37 -0.39 -0.06
C HIS A 189 6.11 0.46 0.12
N LYS A 190 5.32 0.23 1.19
CA LYS A 190 4.16 1.04 1.55
C LYS A 190 4.56 2.11 2.57
N PRO A 191 4.05 3.35 2.45
CA PRO A 191 4.42 4.43 3.34
C PRO A 191 3.86 4.16 4.74
N LEU A 192 4.72 4.37 5.75
CA LEU A 192 4.32 4.40 7.15
C LEU A 192 4.71 5.75 7.72
N LEU A 193 3.71 6.50 8.18
CA LEU A 193 3.87 7.77 8.86
C LEU A 193 3.64 7.58 10.35
N PHE A 194 4.40 8.28 11.19
CA PHE A 194 4.21 8.24 12.63
C PHE A 194 4.32 9.63 13.25
N CYS A 195 3.45 9.90 14.23
CA CYS A 195 3.33 11.19 14.93
C CYS A 195 3.63 10.97 16.41
N PRO A 196 4.87 11.16 16.89
CA PRO A 196 5.18 10.97 18.30
C PRO A 196 4.39 11.96 19.17
N ALA A 197 3.97 11.51 20.36
CA ALA A 197 3.22 12.32 21.30
C ALA A 197 3.48 11.89 22.75
N MET A 198 4.31 12.63 23.46
CA MET A 198 4.74 12.33 24.83
C MET A 198 5.11 13.59 25.61
N ASN A 199 5.28 13.46 26.92
CA ASN A 199 5.77 14.56 27.75
C ASN A 199 7.19 15.01 27.32
N THR A 200 7.53 16.29 27.52
CA THR A 200 8.83 16.87 27.16
C THR A 200 10.02 16.08 27.72
N ALA A 201 9.97 15.68 28.99
CA ALA A 201 11.07 14.92 29.60
C ALA A 201 11.27 13.55 28.94
N MET A 202 10.18 12.94 28.43
CA MET A 202 10.26 11.71 27.65
C MET A 202 10.83 11.98 26.26
N TRP A 203 10.43 13.07 25.62
CA TRP A 203 10.93 13.47 24.30
C TRP A 203 12.43 13.80 24.33
N GLU A 204 12.88 14.52 25.35
CA GLU A 204 14.28 14.91 25.56
C GLU A 204 15.15 13.76 26.08
N HIS A 205 14.55 12.65 26.51
CA HIS A 205 15.30 11.48 26.92
C HIS A 205 16.13 10.95 25.74
N PRO A 206 17.44 10.68 25.90
CA PRO A 206 18.34 10.34 24.79
C PRO A 206 17.91 9.08 24.02
N ILE A 207 17.22 8.15 24.67
CA ILE A 207 16.68 6.95 24.01
C ILE A 207 15.64 7.28 22.93
N THR A 208 14.86 8.35 23.11
CA THR A 208 13.76 8.70 22.21
C THR A 208 14.31 9.11 20.86
N ALA A 209 15.33 9.97 20.85
CA ALA A 209 16.03 10.36 19.63
C ALA A 209 16.60 9.13 18.88
N GLN A 210 17.21 8.19 19.61
CA GLN A 210 17.74 6.96 19.00
C GLN A 210 16.64 6.08 18.41
N GLN A 211 15.50 5.96 19.07
CA GLN A 211 14.36 5.16 18.60
C GLN A 211 13.69 5.81 17.39
N VAL A 212 13.51 7.12 17.39
CA VAL A 212 12.97 7.88 16.24
C VAL A 212 13.88 7.71 15.03
N GLU A 213 15.20 7.90 15.19
CA GLU A 213 16.15 7.69 14.10
C GLU A 213 16.18 6.24 13.60
N LYS A 214 15.97 5.26 14.49
CA LYS A 214 15.87 3.85 14.08
C LYS A 214 14.64 3.59 13.21
N LEU A 215 13.48 4.13 13.58
CA LEU A 215 12.26 4.04 12.77
C LEU A 215 12.44 4.72 11.41
N LYS A 216 13.05 5.91 11.38
CA LYS A 216 13.40 6.60 10.13
C LYS A 216 14.36 5.78 9.27
N GLY A 217 15.32 5.11 9.90
CA GLY A 217 16.23 4.16 9.24
C GLY A 217 15.53 2.94 8.61
N PHE A 218 14.31 2.59 9.05
CA PHE A 218 13.48 1.58 8.38
C PHE A 218 12.74 2.12 7.14
N GLY A 219 12.80 3.42 6.87
CA GLY A 219 12.04 4.09 5.81
C GLY A 219 10.72 4.71 6.28
N TYR A 220 10.44 4.71 7.59
CA TYR A 220 9.24 5.34 8.13
C TYR A 220 9.39 6.86 8.15
N THR A 221 8.29 7.57 7.91
CA THR A 221 8.28 9.04 7.85
C THR A 221 7.77 9.62 9.16
N GLU A 222 8.63 10.38 9.85
CA GLU A 222 8.25 11.12 11.05
C GLU A 222 7.42 12.35 10.67
N ILE A 223 6.27 12.54 11.33
CA ILE A 223 5.59 13.83 11.44
C ILE A 223 5.97 14.39 12.82
N PRO A 224 6.83 15.42 12.89
CA PRO A 224 7.51 15.80 14.12
C PRO A 224 6.57 16.40 15.15
N CYS A 225 6.89 16.20 16.44
CA CYS A 225 6.20 16.87 17.53
C CYS A 225 6.34 18.40 17.45
N VAL A 226 5.33 19.09 17.97
CA VAL A 226 5.32 20.54 18.14
C VAL A 226 5.67 20.95 19.57
N VAL A 227 6.06 22.21 19.75
CA VAL A 227 6.22 22.85 21.05
C VAL A 227 4.86 23.40 21.49
N LYS A 228 4.38 22.98 22.65
CA LYS A 228 3.15 23.50 23.27
C LYS A 228 3.28 23.47 24.78
N LYS A 229 2.43 24.26 25.45
CA LYS A 229 2.16 24.08 26.87
C LYS A 229 1.44 22.73 27.06
N LEU A 230 2.11 21.80 27.71
CA LEU A 230 1.61 20.45 27.95
C LEU A 230 0.60 20.43 29.11
N VAL A 231 -0.18 19.35 29.19
CA VAL A 231 -1.20 19.15 30.25
C VAL A 231 -0.58 19.16 31.66
N CYS A 232 0.70 18.81 31.79
CA CYS A 232 1.45 18.90 33.05
C CYS A 232 1.85 20.33 33.46
N GLY A 233 1.69 21.33 32.58
CA GLY A 233 2.04 22.73 32.84
C GLY A 233 3.36 23.19 32.20
N ASP A 234 4.22 22.26 31.77
CA ASP A 234 5.51 22.55 31.14
C ASP A 234 5.33 23.03 29.69
N GLU A 235 6.08 24.05 29.28
CA GLU A 235 6.27 24.37 27.85
C GLU A 235 7.46 23.60 27.32
N GLY A 236 7.24 22.78 26.29
CA GLY A 236 8.32 22.01 25.69
C GLY A 236 7.88 21.22 24.46
N ARG A 237 8.86 20.60 23.81
CA ARG A 237 8.65 19.78 22.61
C ARG A 237 8.16 18.39 23.01
N GLY A 238 7.17 17.86 22.31
CA GLY A 238 6.65 16.50 22.55
C GLY A 238 5.15 16.35 22.30
N ALA A 239 4.43 17.47 22.13
CA ALA A 239 3.04 17.44 21.72
C ALA A 239 2.89 16.89 20.30
N MET A 240 1.87 16.06 20.07
CA MET A 240 1.53 15.59 18.73
C MET A 240 1.34 16.78 17.78
N ALA A 241 1.78 16.62 16.53
CA ALA A 241 1.46 17.55 15.46
C ALA A 241 -0.04 17.86 15.39
N GLU A 242 -0.39 19.02 14.83
CA GLU A 242 -1.79 19.36 14.64
C GLU A 242 -2.44 18.42 13.65
N VAL A 243 -3.74 18.13 13.87
CA VAL A 243 -4.50 17.20 13.04
C VAL A 243 -4.38 17.57 11.56
N TRP A 244 -4.53 18.85 11.22
CA TRP A 244 -4.44 19.31 9.84
C TRP A 244 -3.05 19.13 9.22
N THR A 245 -1.98 19.24 10.00
CA THR A 245 -0.62 18.90 9.54
C THR A 245 -0.49 17.41 9.21
N ILE A 246 -1.15 16.56 9.99
CA ILE A 246 -1.16 15.10 9.77
C ILE A 246 -1.97 14.76 8.50
N VAL A 247 -3.17 15.35 8.37
CA VAL A 247 -4.04 15.17 7.19
C VAL A 247 -3.35 15.65 5.91
N GLU A 248 -2.66 16.80 5.96
CA GLU A 248 -1.85 17.30 4.83
C GLU A 248 -0.71 16.35 4.46
N SER A 249 -0.07 15.76 5.46
CA SER A 249 1.00 14.79 5.21
C SER A 249 0.48 13.54 4.50
N VAL A 250 -0.73 13.08 4.85
CA VAL A 250 -1.40 11.99 4.11
C VAL A 250 -1.74 12.44 2.70
N ARG A 251 -2.33 13.63 2.53
CA ARG A 251 -2.68 14.19 1.21
C ARG A 251 -1.48 14.22 0.25
N ARG A 252 -0.34 14.74 0.71
CA ARG A 252 0.89 14.78 -0.08
C ARG A 252 1.33 13.40 -0.57
N ILE A 253 1.21 12.36 0.27
CA ILE A 253 1.55 10.99 -0.13
C ILE A 253 0.59 10.45 -1.20
N LEU A 254 -0.69 10.82 -1.16
CA LEU A 254 -1.67 10.44 -2.19
C LEU A 254 -1.34 11.09 -3.53
N GLU A 255 -0.98 12.37 -3.51
CA GLU A 255 -0.57 13.13 -4.70
C GLU A 255 0.69 12.52 -5.34
N GLU A 256 1.71 12.21 -4.52
CA GLU A 256 2.95 11.56 -4.98
C GLU A 256 2.71 10.18 -5.61
N ARG A 257 1.65 9.48 -5.19
CA ARG A 257 1.25 8.17 -5.72
C ARG A 257 0.26 8.24 -6.89
N GLY A 258 -0.08 9.44 -7.36
CA GLY A 258 -0.87 9.65 -8.57
C GLY A 258 -2.37 9.41 -8.41
N LEU A 259 -2.90 9.45 -7.19
CA LEU A 259 -4.35 9.45 -6.99
C LEU A 259 -4.91 10.86 -7.23
N PRO A 260 -5.82 11.04 -8.21
CA PRO A 260 -6.35 12.36 -8.51
C PRO A 260 -7.25 12.84 -7.37
N MET A 261 -6.85 13.92 -6.71
CA MET A 261 -7.75 14.70 -5.89
C MET A 261 -8.75 15.40 -6.82
N GLN A 262 -10.01 14.96 -6.81
CA GLN A 262 -11.05 15.72 -7.50
C GLN A 262 -11.33 16.99 -6.68
N SER A 263 -11.14 18.14 -7.32
CA SER A 263 -11.34 19.49 -6.79
C SER A 263 -12.80 19.80 -6.50
#